data_AF-B9RQW8-F1
#
_entry.id   AF-B9RQW8-F1
#
_cell.length_a   1.000
_cell.length_b   1.000
_cell.length_c   1.000
_cell.angle_alpha   90.00
_cell.angle_beta   90.00
_cell.angle_gamma   90.00
#
_symmetry.space_group_name_H-M   'P 1'
#
loop_
_entity.id
_entity.type
_entity.pdbx_description
1 polymer ?
#
loop_
_entity_poly.entity_id
_entity_poly.type
_entity_poly.pdbx_seq_one_letter_code
_entity_poly.pdbx_strand_id
1 'polypeptide(L)'
;MGEATVEEAETLKEILHEYGQATRQNINEVKSSILFAKDTPNQIKHNVKKVLNMKEMTGSEMHLRLPSLWGRSKIKTLSFLKERIIHKIQGWKQRLLSQAGRKTLNKAVLAVIPTYTMALFKLPTSFCRQISSLMAIFWWGGDNKEYKVHWKSWNCLMQPKEIGGMGFKDIEDFNRANLAKQSWKLINEGDRLWAKIIKGLYFPHTSFWNAKKAAGRKSWLCQSLLIGREVLKEEESRSKLQMICNDEEIKAIMQIPVARYPRNDRLVWHHTKDGKCSIKSGYKAIKLRQANRQVEDHQFGEKIEENYGE
;
A
#
# COMPACT_ATOMS: atom_id res chain seq x y z
N MET A 1 -15.19 -23.23 -4.78
CA MET A 1 -14.26 -24.15 -4.09
C MET A 1 -14.92 -25.51 -4.24
N GLY A 2 -14.28 -26.43 -4.95
CA GLY A 2 -14.77 -27.80 -5.07
C GLY A 2 -14.50 -28.60 -3.80
N GLU A 3 -15.23 -29.69 -3.61
CA GLU A 3 -14.94 -30.63 -2.53
C GLU A 3 -13.64 -31.38 -2.84
N ALA A 4 -12.86 -31.71 -1.82
CA ALA A 4 -11.61 -32.43 -2.02
C ALA A 4 -11.88 -33.93 -2.25
N THR A 5 -12.52 -34.28 -3.37
CA THR A 5 -12.76 -35.67 -3.79
C THR A 5 -11.86 -36.04 -4.96
N VAL A 6 -11.63 -37.35 -5.14
CA VAL A 6 -10.84 -37.86 -6.27
C VAL A 6 -11.59 -37.66 -7.58
N GLU A 7 -12.90 -37.88 -7.55
CA GLU A 7 -13.80 -37.70 -8.70
C GLU A 7 -13.75 -36.26 -9.24
N GLU A 8 -13.87 -35.25 -8.36
CA GLU A 8 -13.77 -33.85 -8.80
C GLU A 8 -12.39 -33.52 -9.38
N ALA A 9 -11.31 -34.12 -8.86
CA ALA A 9 -9.97 -33.93 -9.40
C ALA A 9 -9.81 -34.55 -10.80
N GLU A 10 -10.45 -35.69 -11.06
CA GLU A 10 -10.49 -36.33 -12.38
C GLU A 10 -11.33 -35.50 -13.37
N THR A 11 -12.53 -35.08 -12.99
CA THR A 11 -13.37 -34.20 -13.81
C THR A 11 -12.66 -32.89 -14.14
N LEU A 12 -11.96 -32.29 -13.16
CA LEU A 12 -11.19 -31.08 -13.39
C LEU A 12 -10.03 -31.32 -14.37
N LYS A 13 -9.37 -32.48 -14.29
CA LYS A 13 -8.32 -32.87 -15.23
C LYS A 13 -8.86 -33.05 -16.65
N GLU A 14 -10.03 -33.67 -16.80
CA GLU A 14 -10.72 -33.84 -18.08
C GLU A 14 -11.10 -32.50 -18.71
N ILE A 15 -11.73 -31.61 -17.95
CA ILE A 15 -12.10 -30.25 -18.42
C ILE A 15 -10.86 -29.49 -18.88
N LEU A 16 -9.77 -29.55 -18.10
CA LEU A 16 -8.51 -28.90 -18.45
C LEU A 16 -7.87 -29.53 -19.70
N HIS A 17 -8.01 -30.83 -19.90
CA HIS A 17 -7.54 -31.51 -21.08
C HIS A 17 -8.35 -31.12 -22.32
N GLU A 18 -9.69 -31.12 -22.23
CA GLU A 18 -10.59 -30.69 -23.30
C GLU A 18 -10.34 -29.23 -23.69
N TYR A 19 -10.23 -28.34 -22.71
CA TYR A 19 -9.84 -26.95 -22.93
C TYR A 19 -8.47 -26.86 -23.62
N GLY A 20 -7.51 -27.68 -23.21
CA GLY A 20 -6.17 -27.72 -23.82
C GLY A 20 -6.20 -28.19 -25.26
N GLN A 21 -7.03 -29.18 -25.60
CA GLN A 21 -7.24 -29.64 -26.97
C GLN A 21 -7.89 -28.56 -27.84
N ALA A 22 -8.94 -27.90 -27.34
CA ALA A 22 -9.67 -26.86 -28.07
C ALA A 22 -8.80 -25.61 -28.31
N THR A 23 -8.01 -25.19 -27.31
CA THR A 23 -7.20 -23.96 -27.38
C THR A 23 -5.75 -24.17 -27.82
N ARG A 24 -5.30 -25.42 -27.94
CA ARG A 24 -3.90 -25.83 -28.14
C ARG A 24 -2.95 -25.28 -27.08
N GLN A 25 -3.45 -25.11 -25.86
CA GLN A 25 -2.66 -24.65 -24.70
C GLN A 25 -2.44 -25.81 -23.73
N ASN A 26 -1.20 -25.99 -23.28
CA ASN A 26 -0.88 -26.98 -22.25
C ASN A 26 -0.63 -26.31 -20.90
N ILE A 27 -1.07 -26.97 -19.84
CA ILE A 27 -0.88 -26.52 -18.47
C ILE A 27 0.53 -26.84 -18.03
N ASN A 28 1.17 -25.88 -17.38
CA ASN A 28 2.47 -26.10 -16.78
C ASN A 28 2.30 -26.68 -15.37
N GLU A 29 2.31 -28.01 -15.28
CA GLU A 29 2.16 -28.76 -14.02
C GLU A 29 3.21 -28.38 -12.96
N VAL A 30 4.41 -27.95 -13.39
CA VAL A 30 5.49 -27.52 -12.49
C VAL A 30 5.19 -26.15 -11.84
N LYS A 31 4.49 -25.26 -12.56
CA LYS A 31 4.08 -23.94 -12.06
C LYS A 31 2.72 -23.98 -11.37
N SER A 32 1.90 -24.98 -11.67
CA SER A 32 0.60 -25.20 -11.03
C SER A 32 0.78 -25.83 -9.65
N SER A 33 -0.06 -25.41 -8.70
CA SER A 33 -0.02 -25.90 -7.33
C SER A 33 -1.43 -25.95 -6.74
N ILE A 34 -1.62 -26.84 -5.78
CA ILE A 34 -2.93 -27.11 -5.17
C ILE A 34 -2.92 -26.64 -3.72
N LEU A 35 -3.98 -25.94 -3.32
CA LEU A 35 -4.24 -25.58 -1.94
C LEU A 35 -5.32 -26.48 -1.35
N PHE A 36 -4.99 -27.19 -0.28
CA PHE A 36 -5.96 -27.97 0.49
C PHE A 36 -6.51 -27.19 1.68
N ALA A 37 -7.73 -27.53 2.10
CA ALA A 37 -8.25 -27.06 3.37
C ALA A 37 -7.44 -27.63 4.54
N LYS A 38 -7.47 -26.95 5.68
CA LYS A 38 -6.68 -27.37 6.86
C LYS A 38 -7.04 -28.76 7.35
N ASP A 39 -8.31 -29.12 7.22
CA ASP A 39 -8.89 -30.33 7.79
C ASP A 39 -8.97 -31.50 6.79
N THR A 40 -8.36 -31.37 5.60
CA THR A 40 -8.36 -32.45 4.61
C THR A 40 -7.42 -33.59 5.06
N PRO A 41 -7.89 -34.85 5.10
CA PRO A 41 -7.06 -36.01 5.41
C PRO A 41 -5.87 -36.17 4.46
N ASN A 42 -4.71 -36.57 4.99
CA ASN A 42 -3.48 -36.73 4.20
C ASN A 42 -3.63 -37.74 3.05
N GLN A 43 -4.47 -38.77 3.23
CA GLN A 43 -4.76 -39.76 2.20
C GLN A 43 -5.41 -39.12 0.97
N ILE A 44 -6.42 -38.28 1.19
CA ILE A 44 -7.12 -37.55 0.13
C ILE A 44 -6.16 -36.57 -0.57
N LYS A 45 -5.33 -35.86 0.22
CA LYS A 45 -4.31 -34.96 -0.36
C LYS A 45 -3.35 -35.71 -1.27
N HIS A 46 -2.91 -36.91 -0.88
CA HIS A 46 -2.01 -37.72 -1.69
C HIS A 46 -2.69 -38.18 -2.98
N ASN A 47 -3.92 -38.69 -2.90
CA ASN A 47 -4.68 -39.15 -4.05
C ASN A 47 -4.92 -38.02 -5.07
N VAL A 48 -5.37 -36.85 -4.60
CA VAL A 48 -5.62 -35.68 -5.47
C VAL A 48 -4.33 -35.17 -6.11
N LYS A 49 -3.20 -35.14 -5.36
CA LYS A 49 -1.89 -34.80 -5.94
C LYS A 49 -1.46 -35.77 -7.03
N LYS A 50 -1.72 -37.07 -6.83
CA LYS A 50 -1.36 -38.12 -7.80
C LYS A 50 -2.17 -37.97 -9.09
N VAL A 51 -3.46 -37.68 -8.98
CA VAL A 51 -4.35 -37.47 -10.15
C VAL A 51 -3.93 -36.23 -10.94
N LEU A 52 -3.72 -35.10 -10.26
CA LEU A 52 -3.45 -33.81 -10.90
C LEU A 52 -1.96 -33.59 -11.24
N ASN A 53 -1.04 -34.39 -10.71
CA ASN A 53 0.41 -34.26 -10.86
C ASN A 53 0.97 -32.86 -10.49
N MET A 54 0.33 -32.19 -9.51
CA MET A 54 0.71 -30.83 -9.07
C MET A 54 1.27 -30.83 -7.65
N LYS A 55 2.12 -29.85 -7.36
CA LYS A 55 2.72 -29.67 -6.02
C LYS A 55 1.72 -29.08 -5.02
N GLU A 56 1.83 -29.47 -3.75
CA GLU A 56 1.08 -28.80 -2.68
C GLU A 56 1.63 -27.41 -2.44
N MET A 57 0.73 -26.45 -2.25
CA MET A 57 1.11 -25.11 -1.83
C MET A 57 1.67 -25.11 -0.41
N THR A 58 2.94 -24.76 -0.28
CA THR A 58 3.65 -24.67 1.02
C THR A 58 3.63 -23.26 1.61
N GLY A 59 3.13 -22.27 0.87
CA GLY A 59 3.01 -20.88 1.31
C GLY A 59 4.10 -19.95 0.79
N SER A 60 5.01 -20.47 -0.03
CA SER A 60 6.02 -19.68 -0.75
C SER A 60 5.58 -19.30 -2.17
N GLU A 61 4.45 -19.84 -2.66
CA GLU A 61 3.98 -19.56 -4.01
C GLU A 61 3.49 -18.12 -4.15
N MET A 62 3.95 -17.48 -5.23
CA MET A 62 3.66 -16.08 -5.53
C MET A 62 2.66 -15.97 -6.68
N HIS A 63 1.50 -15.38 -6.43
CA HIS A 63 0.56 -14.98 -7.46
C HIS A 63 0.57 -13.46 -7.62
N LEU A 64 0.78 -12.98 -8.86
CA LEU A 64 0.87 -11.55 -9.17
C LEU A 64 1.80 -10.76 -8.23
N ARG A 65 2.96 -11.35 -7.88
CA ARG A 65 3.96 -10.77 -6.96
C ARG A 65 3.49 -10.61 -5.50
N LEU A 66 2.45 -11.32 -5.10
CA LEU A 66 2.02 -11.46 -3.71
C LEU A 66 2.02 -12.93 -3.31
N PRO A 67 2.29 -13.25 -2.04
CA PRO A 67 2.07 -14.60 -1.54
C PRO A 67 0.61 -14.98 -1.73
N SER A 68 0.38 -16.16 -2.31
CA SER A 68 -0.97 -16.70 -2.48
C SER A 68 -1.59 -17.08 -1.13
N LEU A 69 -0.75 -17.41 -0.15
CA LEU A 69 -1.15 -17.72 1.22
C LEU A 69 -0.71 -16.64 2.20
N TRP A 70 -1.68 -16.11 2.93
CA TRP A 70 -1.45 -15.09 3.96
C TRP A 70 -1.53 -15.76 5.33
N GLY A 71 -0.40 -15.76 6.04
CA GLY A 71 -0.31 -16.28 7.39
C GLY A 71 -0.90 -15.30 8.42
N ARG A 72 -0.97 -15.73 9.69
CA ARG A 72 -1.40 -14.86 10.79
C ARG A 72 -0.44 -13.68 11.01
N SER A 73 0.86 -13.88 10.74
CA SER A 73 1.87 -12.83 10.89
C SER A 73 2.04 -12.05 9.58
N LYS A 74 1.54 -10.80 9.59
CA LYS A 74 1.72 -9.83 8.50
C LYS A 74 3.21 -9.62 8.14
N ILE A 75 4.09 -9.62 9.14
CA ILE A 75 5.53 -9.40 8.93
C ILE A 75 6.17 -10.59 8.20
N LYS A 76 5.84 -11.83 8.62
CA LYS A 76 6.36 -13.03 7.95
C LYS A 76 5.90 -13.09 6.50
N THR A 77 4.62 -12.80 6.23
CA THR A 77 4.10 -12.76 4.85
C THR A 77 4.74 -11.67 4.00
N LEU A 78 5.31 -10.62 4.59
CA LEU A 78 6.01 -9.56 3.84
C LEU A 78 7.52 -9.82 3.68
N SER A 79 8.07 -10.91 4.23
CA SER A 79 9.52 -11.18 4.17
C SER A 79 10.06 -11.23 2.75
N PHE A 80 9.27 -11.76 1.80
CA PHE A 80 9.63 -11.81 0.38
C PHE A 80 9.99 -10.43 -0.19
N LEU A 81 9.37 -9.34 0.27
CA LEU A 81 9.73 -7.99 -0.19
C LEU A 81 11.11 -7.59 0.31
N LYS A 82 11.40 -7.88 1.58
CA LYS A 82 12.71 -7.64 2.19
C LYS A 82 13.79 -8.44 1.48
N GLU A 83 13.54 -9.72 1.25
CA GLU A 83 14.45 -10.62 0.51
C GLU A 83 14.73 -10.12 -0.90
N ARG A 84 13.70 -9.66 -1.63
CA ARG A 84 13.90 -9.07 -2.98
C ARG A 84 14.74 -7.80 -2.96
N ILE A 85 14.57 -6.96 -1.95
CA ILE A 85 15.39 -5.75 -1.76
C ILE A 85 16.84 -6.15 -1.48
N ILE A 86 17.06 -7.08 -0.55
CA ILE A 86 18.40 -7.60 -0.21
C ILE A 86 19.06 -8.20 -1.45
N HIS A 87 18.35 -9.05 -2.19
CA HIS A 87 18.89 -9.68 -3.40
C HIS A 87 19.25 -8.65 -4.48
N LYS A 88 18.50 -7.55 -4.62
CA LYS A 88 18.87 -6.45 -5.53
C LYS A 88 20.12 -5.71 -5.05
N ILE A 89 20.18 -5.40 -3.76
CA ILE A 89 21.32 -4.73 -3.11
C ILE A 89 22.60 -5.56 -3.23
N GLN A 90 22.52 -6.89 -3.05
CA GLN A 90 23.64 -7.83 -3.17
C GLN A 90 24.05 -8.07 -4.62
N GLY A 91 23.08 -8.14 -5.54
CA GLY A 91 23.35 -8.32 -6.97
C GLY A 91 24.04 -7.12 -7.61
N TRP A 92 23.98 -5.94 -6.99
CA TRP A 92 24.75 -4.79 -7.42
C TRP A 92 26.15 -4.81 -6.80
N LYS A 93 27.19 -4.72 -7.64
CA LYS A 93 28.56 -4.53 -7.19
C LYS A 93 28.70 -3.14 -6.55
N GLN A 94 28.31 -3.00 -5.28
CA GLN A 94 28.22 -1.71 -4.58
C GLN A 94 29.54 -0.93 -4.59
N ARG A 95 30.67 -1.66 -4.60
CA ARG A 95 32.03 -1.09 -4.67
C ARG A 95 32.31 -0.35 -5.98
N LEU A 96 31.60 -0.66 -7.07
CA LEU A 96 31.74 -0.01 -8.37
C LEU A 96 30.76 1.15 -8.59
N LEU A 97 29.80 1.33 -7.70
CA LEU A 97 28.76 2.36 -7.85
C LEU A 97 29.20 3.67 -7.20
N SER A 98 29.17 4.75 -8.00
CA SER A 98 29.27 6.11 -7.50
C SER A 98 28.09 6.45 -6.57
N GLN A 99 28.27 7.48 -5.74
CA GLN A 99 27.20 7.94 -4.84
C GLN A 99 25.96 8.39 -5.61
N ALA A 100 26.12 9.02 -6.77
CA ALA A 100 25.02 9.38 -7.67
C ALA A 100 24.29 8.13 -8.19
N GLY A 101 25.03 7.09 -8.59
CA GLY A 101 24.46 5.81 -9.04
C GLY A 101 23.61 5.14 -7.95
N ARG A 102 24.11 5.09 -6.71
CA ARG A 102 23.36 4.56 -5.55
C ARG A 102 22.09 5.35 -5.29
N LYS A 103 22.13 6.68 -5.39
CA LYS A 103 20.94 7.54 -5.23
C LYS A 103 19.87 7.15 -6.24
N THR A 104 20.26 7.00 -7.50
CA THR A 104 19.36 6.68 -8.60
C THR A 104 18.75 5.30 -8.42
N LEU A 105 19.56 4.27 -8.12
CA LEU A 105 19.07 2.91 -7.89
C LEU A 105 18.15 2.81 -6.68
N ASN A 106 18.47 3.52 -5.59
CA ASN A 106 17.63 3.58 -4.40
C ASN A 106 16.22 4.13 -4.73
N LYS A 107 16.16 5.25 -5.46
CA LYS A 107 14.88 5.89 -5.82
C LYS A 107 14.11 5.15 -6.92
N ALA A 108 14.80 4.66 -7.94
CA ALA A 108 14.18 4.07 -9.13
C ALA A 108 13.83 2.60 -8.95
N VAL A 109 14.58 1.87 -8.13
CA VAL A 109 14.40 0.42 -7.96
C VAL A 109 13.94 0.10 -6.54
N LEU A 110 14.74 0.41 -5.51
CA LEU A 110 14.43 -0.04 -4.14
C LEU A 110 13.11 0.51 -3.62
N ALA A 111 12.86 1.81 -3.81
CA ALA A 111 11.62 2.45 -3.40
C ALA A 111 10.40 2.00 -4.23
N VAL A 112 10.61 1.40 -5.41
CA VAL A 112 9.54 0.97 -6.31
C VAL A 112 9.12 -0.48 -6.05
N ILE A 113 10.03 -1.37 -5.64
CA ILE A 113 9.75 -2.79 -5.33
C ILE A 113 8.50 -2.99 -4.45
N PRO A 114 8.33 -2.29 -3.31
CA PRO A 114 7.18 -2.50 -2.44
C PRO A 114 5.89 -1.82 -2.94
N THR A 115 5.92 -1.01 -4.01
CA THR A 115 4.79 -0.13 -4.40
C THR A 115 3.50 -0.91 -4.66
N TYR A 116 3.60 -2.07 -5.30
CA TYR A 116 2.43 -2.91 -5.57
C TYR A 116 1.75 -3.37 -4.28
N THR A 117 2.53 -3.90 -3.33
CA THR A 117 2.03 -4.32 -2.02
C THR A 117 1.53 -3.14 -1.20
N MET A 118 2.22 -1.99 -1.27
CA MET A 118 1.81 -0.75 -0.58
C MET A 118 0.51 -0.15 -1.11
N ALA A 119 0.15 -0.42 -2.37
CA ALA A 119 -1.14 -0.01 -2.91
C ALA A 119 -2.29 -0.81 -2.30
N LEU A 120 -2.05 -2.05 -1.89
CA LEU A 120 -3.08 -2.95 -1.39
C LEU A 120 -3.14 -2.99 0.15
N PHE A 121 -1.97 -2.92 0.80
CA PHE A 121 -1.85 -3.17 2.22
C PHE A 121 -1.10 -2.06 2.95
N LYS A 122 -1.58 -1.73 4.15
CA LYS A 122 -0.82 -0.94 5.11
C LYS A 122 0.26 -1.83 5.70
N LEU A 123 1.51 -1.55 5.34
CA LEU A 123 2.68 -2.19 5.89
C LEU A 123 2.84 -1.82 7.38
N PRO A 124 3.21 -2.78 8.25
CA PRO A 124 3.57 -2.49 9.63
C PRO A 124 4.74 -1.51 9.71
N THR A 125 4.69 -0.54 10.62
CA THR A 125 5.75 0.47 10.79
C THR A 125 7.12 -0.16 11.08
N SER A 126 7.16 -1.25 11.84
CA SER A 126 8.40 -2.01 12.09
C SER A 126 9.01 -2.56 10.79
N PHE A 127 8.18 -3.03 9.86
CA PHE A 127 8.63 -3.52 8.56
C PHE A 127 9.10 -2.37 7.65
N CYS A 128 8.41 -1.23 7.65
CA CYS A 128 8.87 -0.03 6.95
C CYS A 128 10.25 0.41 7.45
N ARG A 129 10.48 0.42 8.78
CA ARG A 129 11.78 0.76 9.38
C ARG A 129 12.88 -0.22 8.95
N GLN A 130 12.58 -1.51 8.85
CA GLN A 130 13.55 -2.50 8.33
C GLN A 130 13.94 -2.21 6.88
N ILE A 131 12.97 -1.89 6.01
CA ILE A 131 13.26 -1.52 4.61
C ILE A 131 14.08 -0.23 4.54
N SER A 132 13.69 0.80 5.30
CA SER A 132 14.41 2.08 5.36
C SER A 132 15.86 1.89 5.82
N SER A 133 16.09 1.00 6.79
CA SER A 133 17.45 0.65 7.24
C SER A 133 18.28 0.01 6.12
N LEU A 134 17.72 -0.96 5.37
CA LEU A 134 18.41 -1.55 4.22
C LEU A 134 18.73 -0.52 3.13
N MET A 135 17.81 0.41 2.87
CA MET A 135 18.02 1.51 1.93
C MET A 135 19.13 2.47 2.40
N ALA A 136 19.23 2.70 3.71
CA ALA A 136 20.29 3.52 4.31
C ALA A 136 21.66 2.85 4.23
N ILE A 137 21.75 1.56 4.56
CA ILE A 137 22.98 0.77 4.46
C ILE A 137 23.51 0.80 3.02
N PHE A 138 22.64 0.55 2.04
CA PHE A 138 23.00 0.63 0.62
C PHE A 138 23.45 2.03 0.20
N TRP A 139 22.83 3.08 0.73
CA TRP A 139 23.19 4.47 0.42
C TRP A 139 24.60 4.81 0.90
N TRP A 140 24.93 4.48 2.15
CA TRP A 140 26.24 4.74 2.74
C TRP A 140 27.32 3.77 2.21
N GLY A 141 26.91 2.69 1.53
CA GLY A 141 27.81 1.70 0.95
C GLY A 141 28.35 0.71 1.95
N GLY A 142 27.57 0.44 2.99
CA GLY A 142 27.83 -0.70 3.85
C GLY A 142 27.46 -2.00 3.13
N ASP A 143 28.29 -3.01 3.33
CA ASP A 143 27.96 -4.39 2.95
C ASP A 143 27.43 -5.13 4.19
N ASN A 144 26.88 -6.33 4.03
CA ASN A 144 26.43 -7.18 5.14
C ASN A 144 27.54 -7.48 6.18
N LYS A 145 28.82 -7.23 5.86
CA LYS A 145 29.98 -7.49 6.72
C LYS A 145 30.71 -6.21 7.18
N GLU A 146 30.51 -5.08 6.53
CA GLU A 146 31.22 -3.82 6.83
C GLU A 146 30.22 -2.67 6.96
N TYR A 147 30.04 -2.19 8.19
CA TYR A 147 29.21 -1.02 8.45
C TYR A 147 30.00 0.26 8.19
N LYS A 148 29.49 1.12 7.30
CA LYS A 148 30.03 2.47 7.10
C LYS A 148 29.32 3.47 8.01
N VAL A 149 30.05 4.48 8.47
CA VAL A 149 29.51 5.53 9.33
C VAL A 149 28.38 6.28 8.63
N HIS A 150 27.24 6.40 9.30
CA HIS A 150 26.11 7.20 8.84
C HIS A 150 26.29 8.66 9.30
N TRP A 151 26.85 9.51 8.43
CA TRP A 151 27.14 10.91 8.76
C TRP A 151 25.89 11.78 8.99
N LYS A 152 24.73 11.35 8.47
CA LYS A 152 23.46 12.05 8.66
C LYS A 152 22.34 11.05 8.89
N SER A 153 21.38 11.42 9.72
CA SER A 153 20.21 10.58 9.98
C SER A 153 19.41 10.32 8.70
N TRP A 154 18.85 9.12 8.58
CA TRP A 154 18.01 8.76 7.44
C TRP A 154 16.79 9.68 7.31
N ASN A 155 16.23 10.11 8.45
CA ASN A 155 15.11 11.06 8.51
C ASN A 155 15.45 12.39 7.84
N CYS A 156 16.68 12.89 7.99
CA CYS A 156 17.10 14.10 7.30
C CYS A 156 17.31 13.87 5.80
N LEU A 157 17.84 12.70 5.40
CA LEU A 157 18.01 12.38 3.98
C LEU A 157 16.68 12.17 3.23
N MET A 158 15.61 11.80 3.94
CA MET A 158 14.26 11.68 3.39
C MET A 158 13.57 13.02 3.14
N GLN A 159 14.10 14.12 3.67
CA GLN A 159 13.52 15.44 3.44
C GLN A 159 13.61 15.85 1.96
N PRO A 160 12.72 16.74 1.50
CA PRO A 160 12.79 17.33 0.17
C PRO A 160 14.14 18.03 -0.06
N LYS A 161 14.54 18.17 -1.34
CA LYS A 161 15.82 18.82 -1.67
C LYS A 161 15.82 20.30 -1.30
N GLU A 162 14.64 20.90 -1.35
CA GLU A 162 14.35 22.30 -1.06
C GLU A 162 14.72 22.65 0.40
N ILE A 163 14.66 21.68 1.32
CA ILE A 163 14.97 21.85 2.75
C ILE A 163 16.28 21.13 3.10
N GLY A 164 17.19 20.98 2.12
CA GLY A 164 18.53 20.39 2.34
C GLY A 164 18.55 18.86 2.50
N GLY A 165 17.48 18.17 2.12
CA GLY A 165 17.41 16.70 2.09
C GLY A 165 17.87 16.09 0.77
N MET A 166 17.93 14.75 0.72
CA MET A 166 18.29 14.01 -0.51
C MET A 166 17.05 13.61 -1.32
N GLY A 167 15.84 13.78 -0.77
CA GLY A 167 14.56 13.40 -1.36
C GLY A 167 14.38 11.89 -1.45
N PHE A 168 14.92 11.11 -0.51
CA PHE A 168 14.52 9.70 -0.37
C PHE A 168 13.08 9.61 0.11
N LYS A 169 12.39 8.54 -0.28
CA LYS A 169 10.99 8.36 0.09
C LYS A 169 10.92 7.71 1.47
N ASP A 170 10.11 8.29 2.34
CA ASP A 170 9.65 7.61 3.53
C ASP A 170 8.65 6.52 3.11
N ILE A 171 9.00 5.26 3.35
CA ILE A 171 8.20 4.10 2.97
C ILE A 171 6.84 4.10 3.68
N GLU A 172 6.77 4.59 4.92
CA GLU A 172 5.51 4.64 5.66
C GLU A 172 4.55 5.66 5.05
N ASP A 173 5.00 6.89 4.83
CA ASP A 173 4.17 7.93 4.23
C ASP A 173 3.86 7.63 2.76
N PHE A 174 4.81 7.03 2.05
CA PHE A 174 4.60 6.58 0.68
C PHE A 174 3.55 5.47 0.62
N ASN A 175 3.52 4.57 1.60
CA ASN A 175 2.46 3.57 1.72
C ASN A 175 1.09 4.20 1.98
N ARG A 176 0.99 5.17 2.91
CA ARG A 176 -0.24 5.94 3.16
C ARG A 176 -0.72 6.66 1.90
N ALA A 177 0.17 7.30 1.14
CA ALA A 177 -0.15 7.97 -0.12
C ALA A 177 -0.64 7.00 -1.21
N ASN A 178 -0.06 5.80 -1.29
CA ASN A 178 -0.52 4.75 -2.21
C ASN A 178 -1.94 4.29 -1.87
N LEU A 179 -2.21 4.06 -0.58
CA LEU A 179 -3.55 3.69 -0.10
C LEU A 179 -4.57 4.81 -0.33
N ALA A 180 -4.17 6.07 -0.13
CA ALA A 180 -5.01 7.23 -0.41
C ALA A 180 -5.41 7.29 -1.90
N LYS A 181 -4.46 7.04 -2.81
CA LYS A 181 -4.77 6.94 -4.24
C LYS A 181 -5.74 5.81 -4.57
N GLN A 182 -5.58 4.63 -3.97
CA GLN A 182 -6.54 3.53 -4.20
C GLN A 182 -7.93 3.84 -3.63
N SER A 183 -7.96 4.49 -2.47
CA SER A 183 -9.20 4.95 -1.85
C SER A 183 -9.90 5.99 -2.74
N TRP A 184 -9.14 6.93 -3.31
CA TRP A 184 -9.64 7.91 -4.27
C TRP A 184 -10.26 7.26 -5.51
N LYS A 185 -9.59 6.23 -6.06
CA LYS A 185 -10.15 5.44 -7.16
C LYS A 185 -11.44 4.75 -6.77
N LEU A 186 -11.51 4.16 -5.57
CA LEU A 186 -12.71 3.47 -5.09
C LEU A 186 -13.91 4.43 -4.97
N ILE A 187 -13.65 5.68 -4.59
CA ILE A 187 -14.67 6.72 -4.48
C ILE A 187 -15.14 7.19 -5.86
N ASN A 188 -14.21 7.46 -6.78
CA ASN A 188 -14.54 8.04 -8.09
C ASN A 188 -14.98 7.00 -9.14
N GLU A 189 -14.54 5.76 -9.00
CA GLU A 189 -14.79 4.67 -9.95
C GLU A 189 -15.72 3.60 -9.35
N GLY A 190 -16.74 4.02 -8.59
CA GLY A 190 -17.68 3.15 -7.88
C GLY A 190 -18.43 2.13 -8.75
N ASP A 191 -18.56 2.42 -10.06
CA ASP A 191 -19.27 1.55 -11.01
C ASP A 191 -18.47 0.35 -11.50
N ARG A 192 -17.15 0.34 -11.28
CA ARG A 192 -16.28 -0.76 -11.70
C ARG A 192 -16.57 -2.02 -10.89
N LEU A 193 -16.42 -3.20 -11.51
CA LEU A 193 -16.70 -4.49 -10.86
C LEU A 193 -15.96 -4.66 -9.52
N TRP A 194 -14.66 -4.32 -9.47
CA TRP A 194 -13.87 -4.43 -8.25
C TRP A 194 -14.40 -3.52 -7.12
N ALA A 195 -14.87 -2.32 -7.46
CA ALA A 195 -15.44 -1.37 -6.51
C ALA A 195 -16.80 -1.87 -5.98
N LYS A 196 -17.63 -2.44 -6.86
CA LYS A 196 -18.90 -3.10 -6.50
C LYS A 196 -18.69 -4.31 -5.60
N ILE A 197 -17.70 -5.16 -5.90
CA ILE A 197 -17.34 -6.32 -5.06
C ILE A 197 -16.87 -5.86 -3.68
N ILE A 198 -15.98 -4.88 -3.61
CA ILE A 198 -15.49 -4.35 -2.34
C ILE A 198 -16.65 -3.73 -1.53
N LYS A 199 -17.55 -2.99 -2.18
CA LYS A 199 -18.75 -2.44 -1.54
C LYS A 199 -19.64 -3.54 -0.99
N GLY A 200 -20.01 -4.53 -1.81
CA GLY A 200 -20.87 -5.64 -1.39
C GLY A 200 -20.28 -6.45 -0.25
N LEU A 201 -18.96 -6.71 -0.28
CA LEU A 201 -18.30 -7.55 0.72
C LEU A 201 -18.04 -6.81 2.05
N TYR A 202 -17.76 -5.50 2.02
CA TYR A 202 -17.27 -4.80 3.22
C TYR A 202 -18.17 -3.70 3.75
N PHE A 203 -18.95 -3.03 2.89
CA PHE A 203 -19.84 -1.92 3.22
C PHE A 203 -21.12 -1.92 2.37
N PRO A 204 -21.99 -2.96 2.48
CA PRO A 204 -23.16 -3.10 1.61
C PRO A 204 -24.16 -1.94 1.77
N HIS A 205 -24.37 -1.47 3.00
CA HIS A 205 -25.38 -0.44 3.33
C HIS A 205 -24.79 0.94 3.67
N THR A 206 -23.47 1.13 3.53
CA THR A 206 -22.82 2.40 3.90
C THR A 206 -21.98 2.96 2.75
N SER A 207 -21.84 4.28 2.71
CA SER A 207 -20.87 4.92 1.81
C SER A 207 -19.45 4.65 2.30
N PHE A 208 -18.48 4.65 1.38
CA PHE A 208 -17.07 4.47 1.74
C PHE A 208 -16.59 5.51 2.77
N TRP A 209 -17.17 6.72 2.78
CA TRP A 209 -16.89 7.75 3.78
C TRP A 209 -17.35 7.40 5.18
N ASN A 210 -18.50 6.76 5.33
CA ASN A 210 -19.09 6.44 6.63
C ASN A 210 -18.77 5.01 7.10
N ALA A 211 -18.05 4.23 6.29
CA ALA A 211 -17.62 2.89 6.66
C ALA A 211 -16.78 2.93 7.96
N LYS A 212 -17.29 2.34 9.04
CA LYS A 212 -16.54 2.24 10.29
C LYS A 212 -15.46 1.16 10.15
N LYS A 213 -14.37 1.29 10.93
CA LYS A 213 -13.47 0.16 11.19
C LYS A 213 -14.32 -0.91 11.86
N ALA A 214 -14.70 -1.94 11.11
CA ALA A 214 -15.58 -2.97 11.64
C ALA A 214 -14.82 -3.80 12.68
N ALA A 215 -15.44 -4.03 13.83
CA ALA A 215 -14.93 -4.96 14.84
C ALA A 215 -15.01 -6.40 14.29
N GLY A 216 -13.87 -7.09 14.16
CA GLY A 216 -13.81 -8.50 13.72
C GLY A 216 -12.72 -8.83 12.69
N ARG A 217 -12.69 -10.10 12.23
CA ARG A 217 -11.71 -10.63 11.25
C ARG A 217 -12.04 -10.18 9.81
N LYS A 218 -11.97 -8.88 9.51
CA LYS A 218 -12.06 -8.40 8.12
C LYS A 218 -10.69 -8.45 7.43
N SER A 219 -10.72 -8.57 6.11
CA SER A 219 -9.52 -8.65 5.28
C SER A 219 -8.58 -7.46 5.50
N TRP A 220 -7.27 -7.73 5.46
CA TRP A 220 -6.26 -6.70 5.62
C TRP A 220 -6.38 -5.61 4.53
N LEU A 221 -6.82 -5.97 3.33
CA LEU A 221 -7.09 -5.03 2.24
C LEU A 221 -8.11 -3.95 2.66
N CYS A 222 -9.26 -4.35 3.20
CA CYS A 222 -10.30 -3.41 3.61
C CYS A 222 -9.81 -2.47 4.71
N GLN A 223 -9.10 -3.00 5.72
CA GLN A 223 -8.53 -2.18 6.79
C GLN A 223 -7.53 -1.15 6.24
N SER A 224 -6.75 -1.55 5.24
CA SER A 224 -5.74 -0.69 4.62
C SER A 224 -6.36 0.43 3.78
N LEU A 225 -7.45 0.15 3.05
CA LEU A 225 -8.21 1.16 2.32
C LEU A 225 -8.83 2.20 3.26
N LEU A 226 -9.32 1.80 4.44
CA LEU A 226 -9.84 2.76 5.42
C LEU A 226 -8.76 3.74 5.92
N ILE A 227 -7.51 3.30 6.04
CA ILE A 227 -6.38 4.19 6.38
C ILE A 227 -6.10 5.17 5.23
N GLY A 228 -6.17 4.71 3.98
CA GLY A 228 -6.07 5.60 2.81
C GLY A 228 -7.17 6.66 2.79
N ARG A 229 -8.38 6.31 3.21
CA ARG A 229 -9.50 7.25 3.37
C ARG A 229 -9.24 8.30 4.45
N GLU A 230 -8.63 7.94 5.59
CA GLU A 230 -8.29 8.91 6.64
C GLU A 230 -7.40 10.03 6.09
N VAL A 231 -6.43 9.68 5.24
CA VAL A 231 -5.60 10.67 4.53
C VAL A 231 -6.45 11.62 3.67
N LEU A 232 -7.49 11.12 3.00
CA LEU A 232 -8.39 11.93 2.18
C LEU A 232 -9.35 12.79 3.01
N LYS A 233 -9.92 12.24 4.09
CA LYS A 233 -10.84 12.95 4.99
C LYS A 233 -10.17 14.13 5.68
N GLU A 234 -8.91 13.99 6.06
CA GLU A 234 -8.12 15.08 6.62
C GLU A 234 -7.89 16.24 5.60
N GLU A 235 -8.13 16.04 4.28
CA GLU A 235 -8.22 17.15 3.31
C GLU A 235 -9.66 17.67 3.11
N GLU A 236 -10.67 16.85 3.43
CA GLU A 236 -12.08 17.20 3.25
C GLU A 236 -12.43 18.34 4.23
N SER A 237 -12.43 19.54 3.65
CA SER A 237 -12.38 20.80 4.34
C SER A 237 -13.75 21.16 4.89
N ARG A 238 -13.98 20.85 6.16
CA ARG A 238 -14.84 21.69 7.01
C ARG A 238 -14.02 22.63 7.89
N SER A 239 -12.85 22.18 8.37
CA SER A 239 -11.99 22.98 9.24
C SER A 239 -11.26 24.13 8.53
N LYS A 240 -10.91 23.98 7.24
CA LYS A 240 -10.22 25.07 6.49
C LYS A 240 -11.14 26.24 6.16
N LEU A 241 -12.45 26.02 5.97
CA LEU A 241 -13.38 27.13 5.72
C LEU A 241 -13.56 27.98 6.98
N GLN A 242 -13.65 27.37 8.17
CA GLN A 242 -13.70 28.10 9.44
C GLN A 242 -12.36 28.79 9.81
N MET A 243 -11.24 28.30 9.27
CA MET A 243 -9.92 28.89 9.53
C MET A 243 -9.56 30.03 8.57
N ILE A 244 -10.23 30.10 7.40
CA ILE A 244 -9.94 31.06 6.33
C ILE A 244 -11.07 32.09 6.19
N CYS A 245 -12.29 31.76 6.60
CA CYS A 245 -13.47 32.61 6.44
C CYS A 245 -14.15 32.90 7.78
N ASN A 246 -14.59 34.14 7.97
CA ASN A 246 -15.43 34.54 9.10
C ASN A 246 -16.83 33.91 8.99
N ASP A 247 -17.56 33.79 10.11
CA ASP A 247 -18.91 33.19 10.14
C ASP A 247 -19.91 33.88 9.18
N GLU A 248 -19.71 35.17 8.92
CA GLU A 248 -20.50 35.94 7.96
C GLU A 248 -20.18 35.58 6.50
N GLU A 249 -18.91 35.33 6.18
CA GLU A 249 -18.47 34.93 4.84
C GLU A 249 -18.95 33.51 4.51
N ILE A 250 -18.96 32.60 5.50
CA ILE A 250 -19.52 31.26 5.33
C ILE A 250 -21.03 31.35 5.04
N LYS A 251 -21.76 32.20 5.75
CA LYS A 251 -23.18 32.45 5.48
C LYS A 251 -23.40 33.04 4.09
N ALA A 252 -22.57 34.00 3.67
CA ALA A 252 -22.62 34.60 2.34
C ALA A 252 -22.33 33.58 1.22
N ILE A 253 -21.32 32.72 1.40
CA ILE A 253 -20.99 31.65 0.44
C ILE A 253 -22.13 30.64 0.33
N MET A 254 -22.80 30.29 1.43
CA MET A 254 -23.98 29.42 1.40
C MET A 254 -25.20 30.07 0.71
N GLN A 255 -25.24 31.40 0.62
CA GLN A 255 -26.29 32.13 -0.10
C GLN A 255 -26.02 32.29 -1.60
N ILE A 256 -24.81 31.95 -2.09
CA ILE A 256 -24.52 32.00 -3.53
C ILE A 256 -25.44 30.98 -4.23
N PRO A 257 -26.28 31.41 -5.16
CA PRO A 257 -27.18 30.51 -5.87
C PRO A 257 -26.36 29.50 -6.66
N VAL A 258 -26.48 28.22 -6.27
CA VAL A 258 -25.84 27.09 -6.95
C VAL A 258 -26.33 27.08 -8.41
N ALA A 259 -25.43 26.75 -9.34
CA ALA A 259 -25.64 26.87 -10.77
C ALA A 259 -27.05 26.39 -11.22
N ARG A 260 -27.70 27.19 -12.10
CA ARG A 260 -29.03 26.90 -12.68
C ARG A 260 -29.15 25.53 -13.37
N TYR A 261 -28.02 24.88 -13.68
CA TYR A 261 -27.98 23.54 -14.24
C TYR A 261 -27.47 22.57 -13.18
N PRO A 262 -28.22 21.49 -12.87
CA PRO A 262 -27.76 20.47 -11.93
C PRO A 262 -26.51 19.81 -12.50
N ARG A 263 -25.36 20.13 -11.93
CA ARG A 263 -24.14 19.35 -12.10
C ARG A 263 -24.04 18.42 -10.91
N ASN A 264 -23.86 17.13 -11.17
CA ASN A 264 -23.56 16.19 -10.10
C ASN A 264 -22.27 16.61 -9.40
N ASP A 265 -22.31 16.71 -8.07
CA ASP A 265 -21.15 17.02 -7.26
C ASP A 265 -20.01 16.04 -7.54
N ARG A 266 -18.81 16.59 -7.69
CA ARG A 266 -17.59 15.80 -7.91
C ARG A 266 -16.57 16.17 -6.87
N LEU A 267 -15.96 15.15 -6.29
CA LEU A 267 -14.82 15.33 -5.42
C LEU A 267 -13.60 15.73 -6.25
N VAL A 268 -12.92 16.81 -5.82
CA VAL A 268 -11.75 17.37 -6.50
C VAL A 268 -10.55 17.36 -5.54
N TRP A 269 -9.43 16.82 -6.02
CA TRP A 269 -8.16 16.84 -5.31
C TRP A 269 -7.39 18.14 -5.60
N HIS A 270 -7.40 19.08 -4.66
CA HIS A 270 -6.86 20.45 -4.85
C HIS A 270 -5.34 20.54 -5.04
N HIS A 271 -4.56 19.51 -4.66
CA HIS A 271 -3.10 19.52 -4.88
C HIS A 271 -2.69 19.20 -6.33
N THR A 272 -3.64 19.06 -7.25
CA THR A 272 -3.39 18.80 -8.68
C THR A 272 -4.32 19.64 -9.55
N LYS A 273 -3.81 20.16 -10.67
CA LYS A 273 -4.61 20.93 -11.64
C LYS A 273 -5.77 20.12 -12.22
N ASP A 274 -5.57 18.82 -12.44
CA ASP A 274 -6.59 17.93 -13.01
C ASP A 274 -7.63 17.45 -11.99
N GLY A 275 -7.51 17.86 -10.72
CA GLY A 275 -8.42 17.45 -9.66
C GLY A 275 -8.34 15.97 -9.25
N LYS A 276 -7.30 15.23 -9.66
CA LYS A 276 -7.15 13.79 -9.41
C LYS A 276 -6.04 13.50 -8.41
N CYS A 277 -6.32 12.69 -7.39
CA CYS A 277 -5.31 12.28 -6.43
C CYS A 277 -4.24 11.37 -7.08
N SER A 278 -3.01 11.86 -7.14
CA SER A 278 -1.82 11.08 -7.49
C SER A 278 -1.04 10.65 -6.25
N ILE A 279 -0.15 9.66 -6.37
CA ILE A 279 0.70 9.25 -5.25
C ILE A 279 1.63 10.40 -4.85
N LYS A 280 2.16 11.15 -5.84
CA LYS A 280 3.07 12.28 -5.61
C LYS A 280 2.36 13.40 -4.85
N SER A 281 1.15 13.75 -5.26
CA SER A 281 0.36 14.79 -4.61
C SER A 281 -0.12 14.37 -3.22
N GLY A 282 -0.55 13.11 -3.05
CA GLY A 282 -0.90 12.55 -1.74
C GLY A 282 0.28 12.52 -0.78
N TYR A 283 1.47 12.11 -1.25
CA TYR A 283 2.70 12.11 -0.45
C TYR A 283 3.12 13.52 -0.04
N LYS A 284 3.04 14.50 -0.97
CA LYS A 284 3.33 15.91 -0.65
C LYS A 284 2.37 16.45 0.40
N ALA A 285 1.07 16.15 0.30
CA ALA A 285 0.07 16.56 1.28
C ALA A 285 0.39 16.02 2.68
N ILE A 286 0.74 14.73 2.79
CA ILE A 286 1.16 14.13 4.08
C ILE A 286 2.39 14.83 4.67
N LYS A 287 3.41 15.11 3.84
CA LYS A 287 4.61 15.81 4.31
C LYS A 287 4.34 17.26 4.74
N LEU A 288 3.49 17.99 4.02
CA LEU A 288 3.07 19.34 4.42
C LEU A 288 2.35 19.32 5.78
N ARG A 289 1.48 18.34 6.03
CA ARG A 289 0.81 18.20 7.32
C ARG A 289 1.78 17.93 8.47
N GLN A 290 2.77 17.07 8.25
CA GLN A 290 3.79 16.77 9.25
C GLN A 290 4.60 18.03 9.58
N ALA A 291 4.96 18.82 8.58
CA ALA A 291 5.67 20.09 8.78
C ALA A 291 4.81 21.08 9.58
N ASN A 292 3.52 21.23 9.23
CA ASN A 292 2.64 22.16 9.94
C ASN A 292 2.42 21.77 11.41
N ARG A 293 2.22 20.47 11.72
CA ARG A 293 2.09 20.01 13.12
C ARG A 293 3.35 20.30 13.93
N GLN A 294 4.53 20.14 13.33
CA GLN A 294 5.79 20.44 14.03
C GLN A 294 5.93 21.94 14.35
N VAL A 295 5.43 22.82 13.48
CA VAL A 295 5.42 24.27 13.74
C VAL A 295 4.43 24.61 14.85
N GLU A 296 3.24 24.01 14.84
CA GLU A 296 2.23 24.19 15.88
C GLU A 296 2.74 23.70 17.25
N ASP A 297 3.36 22.52 17.31
CA ASP A 297 3.94 21.97 18.54
C ASP A 297 5.11 22.82 19.07
N HIS A 298 5.93 23.43 18.19
CA HIS A 298 7.02 24.32 18.58
C HIS A 298 6.50 25.64 19.14
N GLN A 299 5.51 26.25 18.46
CA GLN A 299 4.86 27.48 18.94
C GLN A 299 4.09 27.28 20.25
N PHE A 300 3.54 26.08 20.48
CA PHE A 300 2.90 25.74 21.74
C PHE A 300 3.92 25.51 22.87
N GLY A 301 5.09 24.94 22.55
CA GLY A 301 6.21 24.79 23.48
C GLY A 301 6.79 26.13 23.94
N GLU A 302 7.05 27.06 23.00
CA GLU A 302 7.54 28.42 23.32
C GLU A 302 6.55 29.20 24.20
N LYS A 303 5.23 29.07 23.95
CA LYS A 303 4.20 29.70 24.79
C LYS A 303 4.09 29.11 26.20
N ILE A 304 4.49 27.85 26.41
CA ILE A 304 4.52 27.26 27.75
C ILE A 304 5.78 27.74 28.49
N GLU A 305 6.93 27.84 27.81
CA GLU A 305 8.15 28.39 28.42
C GLU A 305 8.00 29.88 28.80
N GLU A 306 7.25 30.67 28.02
CA GLU A 306 6.93 32.06 28.38
C GLU A 306 5.94 32.19 29.56
N ASN A 307 5.05 31.21 29.79
CA ASN A 307 4.06 31.27 30.88
C ASN A 307 4.54 30.67 32.21
N TYR A 308 5.67 29.95 32.22
CA TYR A 308 6.28 29.39 33.44
C TYR A 308 7.64 30.03 33.75
N GLY A 309 8.00 31.11 33.05
CA GLY A 309 9.22 31.88 33.19
C GLY A 309 9.05 33.23 33.90
N GLU A 310 8.14 33.32 34.87
CA GLU A 310 8.06 34.40 35.88
C GLU A 310 8.07 33.83 37.29
#